data_AF-A0A0S7Z9Y6-F1
#
_entry.id   AF-A0A0S7Z9Y6-F1
#
_cell.length_a   1.000
_cell.length_b   1.000
_cell.length_c   1.000
_cell.angle_alpha   90.00
_cell.angle_beta   90.00
_cell.angle_gamma   90.00
#
_symmetry.space_group_name_H-M   'P 1'
#
loop_
_entity.id
_entity.type
_entity.pdbx_description
1 polymer ?
#
loop_
_entity_poly.entity_id
_entity_poly.type
_entity_poly.pdbx_seq_one_letter_code
_entity_poly.pdbx_strand_id
1 'polypeptide(L)'
;MVEKVKQEEFDRLASIIMDAERIFVCGAGRVGISSRALAMRLVHLGKRTHWVNDDTTPGIGKGDLLIANSGSGSSVSTCNVVSQAKKARAWIAT
;
A
#
# COMPACT_ATOMS: atom_id res chain seq x y z
N MET A 1 -4.36 14.50 17.17
CA MET A 1 -3.52 13.51 16.42
C MET A 1 -3.81 13.52 14.92
N VAL A 2 -5.07 13.60 14.48
CA VAL A 2 -5.42 13.78 13.05
C VAL A 2 -4.94 15.13 12.50
N GLU A 3 -4.91 16.16 13.31
CA GLU A 3 -4.45 17.52 12.95
C GLU A 3 -2.99 17.61 12.45
N LYS A 4 -2.18 16.56 12.66
CA LYS A 4 -0.80 16.50 12.15
C LYS A 4 -0.69 15.92 10.75
N VAL A 5 -1.79 15.42 10.18
CA VAL A 5 -1.83 14.91 8.80
C VAL A 5 -1.88 16.10 7.85
N LYS A 6 -0.92 16.19 6.92
CA LYS A 6 -0.95 17.23 5.89
C LYS A 6 -2.03 16.89 4.86
N GLN A 7 -2.97 17.80 4.66
CA GLN A 7 -4.07 17.61 3.73
C GLN A 7 -3.58 17.33 2.29
N GLU A 8 -2.53 18.02 1.86
CA GLU A 8 -1.92 17.84 0.53
C GLU A 8 -1.38 16.42 0.30
N GLU A 9 -0.77 15.80 1.31
CA GLU A 9 -0.27 14.42 1.23
C GLU A 9 -1.44 13.42 1.16
N PHE A 10 -2.52 13.70 1.89
CA PHE A 10 -3.74 12.90 1.86
C PHE A 10 -4.43 12.96 0.50
N ASP A 11 -4.64 14.16 -0.05
CA ASP A 11 -5.30 14.36 -1.35
C ASP A 11 -4.46 13.73 -2.47
N ARG A 12 -3.13 13.83 -2.39
CA ARG A 12 -2.22 13.16 -3.30
C ARG A 12 -2.34 11.65 -3.23
N LEU A 13 -2.38 11.07 -2.03
CA LEU A 13 -2.58 9.63 -1.87
C LEU A 13 -3.92 9.18 -2.45
N ALA A 14 -4.99 9.93 -2.20
CA ALA A 14 -6.32 9.64 -2.75
C ALA A 14 -6.30 9.66 -4.29
N SER A 15 -5.65 10.64 -4.92
CA SER A 15 -5.48 10.68 -6.38
C SER A 15 -4.72 9.46 -6.91
N ILE A 16 -3.60 9.09 -6.26
CA ILE A 16 -2.80 7.93 -6.70
C ILE A 16 -3.61 6.62 -6.56
N ILE A 17 -4.41 6.48 -5.50
CA ILE A 17 -5.33 5.35 -5.32
C ILE A 17 -6.40 5.32 -6.42
N MET A 18 -6.88 6.50 -6.85
CA MET A 18 -7.84 6.60 -7.94
C MET A 18 -7.24 6.16 -9.29
N ASP A 19 -5.98 6.51 -9.56
CA ASP A 19 -5.31 6.27 -10.83
C ASP A 19 -4.62 4.90 -10.95
N ALA A 20 -4.30 4.26 -9.82
CA ALA A 20 -3.56 3.00 -9.80
C ALA A 20 -4.35 1.86 -10.46
N GLU A 21 -3.67 1.06 -11.30
CA GLU A 21 -4.30 -0.07 -11.97
C GLU A 21 -4.69 -1.18 -10.97
N ARG A 22 -3.74 -1.50 -10.09
CA ARG A 22 -3.90 -2.39 -8.94
C ARG A 22 -3.20 -1.80 -7.72
N ILE A 23 -3.69 -2.16 -6.55
CA ILE A 23 -3.17 -1.68 -5.26
C ILE A 23 -2.67 -2.87 -4.46
N PHE A 24 -1.46 -2.79 -3.96
CA PHE A 24 -0.84 -3.78 -3.09
C PHE A 24 -0.67 -3.15 -1.72
N VAL A 25 -1.13 -3.82 -0.67
CA VAL A 25 -1.04 -3.31 0.69
C VAL A 25 -0.17 -4.23 1.51
N CYS A 26 0.79 -3.68 2.26
CA CYS A 26 1.62 -4.45 3.18
C CYS A 26 1.77 -3.75 4.54
N GLY A 27 2.01 -4.56 5.56
CA GLY A 27 2.24 -4.11 6.94
C GLY A 27 2.55 -5.30 7.84
N ALA A 28 3.15 -5.04 9.00
CA ALA A 28 3.54 -6.10 9.95
C ALA A 28 2.78 -5.99 11.28
N GLY A 29 2.54 -7.13 11.94
CA GLY A 29 1.88 -7.19 13.24
C GLY A 29 0.52 -6.50 13.27
N ARG A 30 0.27 -5.65 14.29
CA ARG A 30 -0.99 -4.90 14.44
C ARG A 30 -1.25 -3.93 13.30
N VAL A 31 -0.20 -3.32 12.75
CA VAL A 31 -0.31 -2.46 11.56
C VAL A 31 -0.75 -3.28 10.35
N GLY A 32 -0.31 -4.53 10.24
CA GLY A 32 -0.79 -5.46 9.22
C GLY A 32 -2.29 -5.72 9.31
N ILE A 33 -2.83 -5.88 10.52
CA ILE A 33 -4.28 -6.10 10.74
C ILE A 33 -5.10 -4.89 10.27
N SER A 34 -4.72 -3.67 10.67
CA SER A 34 -5.42 -2.46 10.21
C SER A 34 -5.26 -2.25 8.70
N SER A 35 -4.09 -2.58 8.14
CA SER A 35 -3.82 -2.49 6.71
C SER A 35 -4.64 -3.49 5.89
N ARG A 36 -4.90 -4.69 6.42
CA ARG A 36 -5.83 -5.64 5.81
C ARG A 36 -7.26 -5.12 5.79
N ALA A 37 -7.72 -4.47 6.86
CA ALA A 37 -9.04 -3.84 6.88
C ALA A 37 -9.15 -2.74 5.80
N LEU A 38 -8.09 -1.94 5.60
CA LEU A 38 -8.01 -0.98 4.49
C LEU A 38 -8.09 -1.69 3.14
N ALA A 39 -7.30 -2.75 2.92
CA ALA A 39 -7.32 -3.51 1.68
C ALA A 39 -8.72 -4.04 1.34
N MET A 40 -9.43 -4.60 2.33
CA MET A 40 -10.82 -5.04 2.17
C MET A 40 -11.75 -3.89 1.76
N ARG A 41 -11.59 -2.70 2.34
CA ARG A 41 -12.42 -1.54 2.00
C ARG A 41 -12.13 -1.02 0.60
N LEU A 42 -10.88 -1.04 0.16
CA LEU A 42 -10.54 -0.71 -1.22
C LEU A 42 -11.20 -1.68 -2.21
N VAL A 43 -11.24 -2.99 -1.90
CA VAL A 43 -12.00 -3.96 -2.69
C VAL A 43 -13.49 -3.63 -2.72
N HIS A 44 -14.11 -3.32 -1.58
CA HIS A 44 -15.53 -2.91 -1.53
C HIS A 44 -15.82 -1.63 -2.34
N LEU A 45 -14.83 -0.76 -2.52
CA LEU A 45 -14.91 0.44 -3.35
C LEU A 45 -14.60 0.16 -4.83
N GLY A 46 -14.46 -1.10 -5.24
CA GLY A 46 -14.22 -1.52 -6.62
C GLY A 46 -12.76 -1.45 -7.07
N LYS A 47 -11.80 -1.22 -6.16
CA LYS A 47 -10.37 -1.22 -6.49
C LYS A 47 -9.80 -2.64 -6.47
N ARG A 48 -9.03 -2.98 -7.51
CA ARG A 48 -8.25 -4.22 -7.58
C ARG A 48 -7.13 -4.17 -6.55
N THR A 49 -7.34 -4.79 -5.39
CA THR A 49 -6.45 -4.66 -4.24
C THR A 49 -6.00 -6.02 -3.73
N HIS A 50 -4.71 -6.14 -3.39
CA HIS A 50 -4.09 -7.38 -2.94
C HIS A 50 -3.30 -7.18 -1.64
N TRP A 51 -3.32 -8.20 -0.78
CA TRP A 51 -2.49 -8.26 0.42
C TRP A 51 -1.15 -8.89 0.08
N VAL A 52 -0.04 -8.20 0.35
CA VAL A 52 1.29 -8.77 0.06
C VAL A 52 1.56 -10.03 0.91
N ASN A 53 2.14 -11.05 0.28
CA ASN A 53 2.37 -12.40 0.84
C ASN A 53 1.10 -13.23 1.05
N ASP A 54 0.02 -12.94 0.32
CA ASP A 54 -1.09 -13.89 0.13
C ASP A 54 -0.81 -14.82 -1.07
N ASP A 55 -1.25 -16.07 -1.01
CA ASP A 55 -1.04 -17.07 -2.07
C ASP A 55 -1.61 -16.66 -3.43
N THR A 56 -2.63 -15.80 -3.41
CA THR A 56 -3.30 -15.30 -4.62
C THR A 56 -2.71 -13.99 -5.16
N THR A 57 -1.66 -13.46 -4.53
CA THR A 57 -1.08 -12.15 -4.89
C THR A 57 -0.36 -12.24 -6.23
N PRO A 58 -0.79 -11.51 -7.27
CA PRO A 58 -0.08 -11.47 -8.54
C PRO A 58 1.22 -10.66 -8.42
N GLY A 59 2.07 -10.74 -9.44
CA GLY A 59 3.26 -9.88 -9.53
C GLY A 59 2.90 -8.39 -9.66
N ILE A 60 3.55 -7.55 -8.86
CA ILE A 60 3.49 -6.09 -8.96
C ILE A 60 4.33 -5.59 -10.15
N GLY A 61 3.84 -4.56 -10.84
CA GLY A 61 4.48 -3.98 -12.02
C GLY A 61 4.29 -2.47 -12.14
N LYS A 62 4.67 -1.95 -13.31
CA LYS A 62 4.50 -0.54 -13.66
C LYS A 62 3.02 -0.19 -13.72
N GLY A 63 2.63 0.94 -13.12
CA GLY A 63 1.23 1.40 -13.07
C GLY A 63 0.45 0.89 -11.85
N ASP A 64 1.01 -0.06 -11.10
CA ASP A 64 0.48 -0.48 -9.82
C ASP A 64 0.97 0.43 -8.68
N LEU A 65 0.24 0.42 -7.57
CA LEU A 65 0.57 1.12 -6.33
C LEU A 65 0.89 0.13 -5.21
N LEU A 66 1.99 0.33 -4.51
CA LEU A 66 2.26 -0.28 -3.20
C LEU A 66 1.98 0.73 -2.08
N ILE A 67 1.10 0.39 -1.15
CA ILE A 67 0.88 1.07 0.13
C ILE A 67 1.58 0.27 1.22
N ALA A 68 2.68 0.81 1.74
CA ALA A 68 3.56 0.14 2.68
C ALA A 68 3.50 0.78 4.07
N ASN A 69 2.76 0.17 4.98
CA ASN A 69 2.51 0.75 6.31
C ASN A 69 3.56 0.28 7.32
N SER A 70 4.37 1.20 7.84
CA SER A 70 5.32 0.94 8.93
C SER A 70 5.49 2.17 9.82
N GLY A 71 5.14 2.04 11.10
CA GLY A 71 5.30 3.14 12.06
C GLY A 71 6.77 3.52 12.32
N SER A 72 7.71 2.58 12.17
CA SER A 72 9.14 2.85 12.35
C SER A 72 9.89 3.13 11.04
N GLY A 73 9.27 2.86 9.89
CA GLY A 73 9.92 2.93 8.57
C GLY A 73 11.04 1.91 8.34
N SER A 74 11.35 1.06 9.32
CA SER A 74 12.54 0.20 9.36
C SER A 74 12.23 -1.29 9.43
N SER A 75 10.94 -1.66 9.33
CA SER A 75 10.53 -3.06 9.34
C SER A 75 11.14 -3.81 8.15
N VAL A 76 12.05 -4.74 8.40
CA VAL A 76 12.82 -5.46 7.35
C VAL A 76 11.91 -6.08 6.30
N SER A 77 10.80 -6.69 6.72
CA SER A 77 9.80 -7.28 5.80
C SER A 77 9.20 -6.22 4.86
N THR A 78 8.78 -5.07 5.40
CA THR A 78 8.23 -3.96 4.61
C THR A 78 9.29 -3.35 3.69
N CYS A 79 10.51 -3.12 4.17
CA CYS A 79 11.60 -2.57 3.36
C CYS A 79 11.95 -3.47 2.16
N ASN A 80 11.93 -4.79 2.36
CA ASN A 80 12.15 -5.76 1.29
C ASN A 80 11.06 -5.66 0.21
N VAL A 81 9.79 -5.58 0.61
CA VAL A 81 8.66 -5.43 -0.33
C VAL A 81 8.77 -4.11 -1.11
N VAL A 82 9.08 -3.01 -0.43
CA VAL A 82 9.31 -1.71 -1.07
C VAL A 82 10.45 -1.77 -2.08
N SER A 83 11.55 -2.47 -1.75
CA SER A 83 12.68 -2.67 -2.67
C SER A 83 12.27 -3.41 -3.95
N GLN A 84 11.44 -4.45 -3.84
CA GLN A 84 10.94 -5.17 -5.02
C GLN A 84 9.99 -4.29 -5.85
N ALA A 85 9.10 -3.53 -5.22
CA ALA A 85 8.21 -2.61 -5.92
C ALA A 85 8.98 -1.52 -6.69
N LYS A 86 10.09 -1.01 -6.13
CA LYS A 86 10.99 -0.08 -6.83
C LYS A 86 11.58 -0.71 -8.09
N LYS A 87 12.07 -1.96 -8.01
CA LYS A 87 12.59 -2.69 -9.17
C LYS A 87 11.53 -2.91 -10.24
N ALA A 88 10.29 -3.17 -9.83
CA ALA A 88 9.14 -3.32 -10.70
C ALA A 88 8.61 -2.00 -11.30
N ARG A 89 9.16 -0.85 -10.89
CA ARG A 89 8.74 0.51 -11.29
C ARG A 89 7.28 0.82 -10.94
N ALA A 90 6.81 0.24 -9.83
CA ALA A 90 5.51 0.56 -9.25
C ALA A 90 5.56 1.90 -8.51
N TRP A 91 4.40 2.52 -8.31
CA TRP A 91 4.24 3.65 -7.41
C TRP A 91 4.30 3.16 -5.95
N ILE A 92 4.82 4.00 -5.06
CA ILE A 92 5.01 3.63 -3.65
C ILE A 92 4.51 4.77 -2.77
N ALA A 93 3.64 4.43 -1.84
CA ALA A 93 3.21 5.27 -0.72
C ALA A 93 3.61 4.60 0.60
N THR A 94 4.20 5.39 1.50
CA THR A 94 4.70 4.95 2.82
C THR A 94 4.23 5.89 3.91
#